data_AF-A0A3M5TUY9-F1
#
_entry.id   AF-A0A3M5TUY9-F1
#
_cell.length_a   1.000
_cell.length_b   1.000
_cell.length_c   1.000
_cell.angle_alpha   90.00
_cell.angle_beta   90.00
_cell.angle_gamma   90.00
#
_symmetry.space_group_name_H-M   'P 1'
#
loop_
_entity.id
_entity.type
_entity.pdbx_description
1 polymer ?
#
loop_
_entity_poly.entity_id
_entity_poly.type
_entity_poly.pdbx_seq_one_letter_code
_entity_poly.pdbx_strand_id
1 'polypeptide(L)'
;DLTVLITGETGVGKELVAQRLHDLSARADKPFITVNCAALPEHLVESELFGHVRGAFSGAIENRLGKFEVASTGTLFLDEIGELPLAVQATLLRVLQGGQLQRVGSDKPHVVDIRLIAATNRDLAADSTT
;
A
#
# COMPACT_ATOMS: atom_id res chain seq x y z
N ASP A 1 14.56 3.03 6.89
CA ASP A 1 13.54 4.08 7.00
C ASP A 1 12.37 3.62 7.84
N LEU A 2 11.71 4.56 8.52
CA LEU A 2 10.51 4.27 9.32
C LEU A 2 9.25 4.50 8.48
N THR A 3 8.19 3.75 8.82
CA THR A 3 6.84 4.03 8.33
C THR A 3 6.35 5.36 8.90
N VAL A 4 5.74 6.20 8.05
CA VAL A 4 5.18 7.50 8.46
C VAL A 4 3.67 7.48 8.28
N LEU A 5 2.92 7.98 9.27
CA LEU A 5 1.50 8.26 9.17
C LEU A 5 1.28 9.78 9.13
N ILE A 6 0.59 10.25 8.09
CA ILE A 6 0.20 11.65 7.91
C ILE A 6 -1.29 11.76 8.21
N THR A 7 -1.64 12.48 9.28
CA THR A 7 -3.04 12.77 9.62
C THR A 7 -3.41 14.18 9.18
N GLY A 8 -4.66 14.36 8.81
CA GLY A 8 -5.20 15.68 8.45
C GLY A 8 -6.42 15.57 7.56
N GLU A 9 -7.18 16.66 7.47
CA GLU A 9 -8.42 16.72 6.71
C GLU A 9 -8.22 16.39 5.21
N THR A 10 -9.31 16.06 4.52
CA THR A 10 -9.27 15.85 3.07
C THR A 10 -8.92 17.16 2.35
N GLY A 11 -8.03 17.08 1.36
CA GLY A 11 -7.69 18.24 0.53
C GLY A 11 -6.59 19.16 1.08
N VAL A 12 -6.01 18.88 2.26
CA VAL A 12 -4.93 19.70 2.85
C VAL A 12 -3.53 19.48 2.23
N GLY A 13 -3.45 18.69 1.15
CA GLY A 13 -2.18 18.44 0.46
C GLY A 13 -1.29 17.39 1.14
N LYS A 14 -1.88 16.35 1.76
CA LYS A 14 -1.12 15.24 2.39
C LYS A 14 -0.14 14.57 1.41
N GLU A 15 -0.52 14.45 0.14
CA GLU A 15 0.36 13.93 -0.93
C GLU A 15 1.62 14.79 -1.13
N LEU A 16 1.53 16.12 -1.02
CA LEU A 16 2.70 17.00 -1.12
C LEU A 16 3.67 16.76 0.04
N VAL A 17 3.15 16.53 1.24
CA VAL A 17 3.97 16.17 2.40
C VAL A 17 4.65 14.82 2.18
N ALA A 18 3.92 13.82 1.68
CA ALA A 18 4.47 12.50 1.37
C ALA A 18 5.59 12.57 0.31
N GLN A 19 5.37 13.33 -0.77
CA GLN A 19 6.38 13.56 -1.80
C GLN A 19 7.62 14.22 -1.21
N ARG A 20 7.46 15.28 -0.40
CA ARG A 20 8.61 15.94 0.25
C ARG A 20 9.37 15.01 1.19
N LEU A 21 8.67 14.14 1.92
CA LEU A 21 9.32 13.12 2.75
C LEU A 21 10.13 12.13 1.92
N HIS A 22 9.67 11.77 0.72
CA HIS A 22 10.42 10.93 -0.21
C HIS A 22 11.64 11.67 -0.78
N ASP A 23 11.46 12.88 -1.31
CA ASP A 23 12.53 13.71 -1.89
C ASP A 23 13.69 13.97 -0.92
N LEU A 24 13.40 14.06 0.38
CA LEU A 24 14.38 14.32 1.44
C LEU A 24 15.01 13.05 2.03
N SER A 25 14.72 11.88 1.47
CA SER A 25 15.19 10.59 2.01
C SER A 25 16.33 9.99 1.21
N ALA A 26 16.94 8.93 1.76
CA ALA A 26 17.95 8.14 1.07
C ALA A 26 17.41 7.42 -0.19
N ARG A 27 16.09 7.43 -0.42
CA ARG A 27 15.41 6.80 -1.56
C ARG A 27 14.90 7.82 -2.59
N ALA A 28 15.34 9.07 -2.55
CA ALA A 28 14.85 10.14 -3.43
C ALA A 28 15.08 9.89 -4.94
N ASP A 29 16.03 9.02 -5.30
CA ASP A 29 16.29 8.58 -6.69
C ASP A 29 15.52 7.30 -7.08
N LYS A 30 14.71 6.76 -6.16
CA LYS A 30 13.95 5.51 -6.33
C LYS A 30 12.48 5.81 -6.65
N PRO A 31 11.68 4.80 -7.06
CA PRO A 31 10.28 5.02 -7.37
C PRO A 31 9.49 5.59 -6.17
N PHE A 32 8.63 6.57 -6.45
CA PHE A 32 7.56 7.01 -5.55
C PHE A 32 6.23 6.60 -6.15
N ILE A 33 5.59 5.57 -5.57
CA ILE A 33 4.33 5.02 -6.05
C ILE A 33 3.22 5.49 -5.14
N THR A 34 2.17 6.09 -5.71
CA THR A 34 1.00 6.54 -4.97
C THR A 34 -0.20 5.63 -5.22
N VAL A 35 -0.99 5.40 -4.18
CA VAL A 35 -2.24 4.65 -4.24
C VAL A 35 -3.28 5.38 -3.39
N ASN A 36 -4.38 5.77 -4.00
CA ASN A 36 -5.55 6.24 -3.28
C ASN A 36 -6.44 5.03 -2.97
N CYS A 37 -6.50 4.63 -1.70
CA CYS A 37 -7.24 3.46 -1.26
C CYS A 37 -8.76 3.62 -1.44
N ALA A 38 -9.28 4.86 -1.32
CA ALA A 38 -10.69 5.16 -1.53
C ALA A 38 -11.13 5.06 -3.00
N ALA A 39 -10.19 5.15 -3.95
CA ALA A 39 -10.46 5.07 -5.38
C ALA A 39 -10.46 3.63 -5.93
N LEU A 40 -10.01 2.65 -5.13
CA LEU A 40 -9.92 1.26 -5.55
C LEU A 40 -11.22 0.52 -5.30
N PRO A 41 -11.77 -0.22 -6.29
CA PRO A 41 -12.89 -1.12 -6.04
C PRO A 41 -12.52 -2.17 -4.98
N GLU A 42 -13.40 -2.39 -4.02
CA GLU A 42 -13.15 -3.30 -2.87
C GLU A 42 -12.69 -4.70 -3.32
N HIS A 43 -13.32 -5.24 -4.37
CA HIS A 43 -12.99 -6.57 -4.90
C HIS A 43 -11.64 -6.63 -5.66
N LEU A 44 -11.02 -5.49 -5.97
CA LEU A 44 -9.73 -5.41 -6.68
C LEU A 44 -8.60 -4.89 -5.80
N VAL A 45 -8.89 -4.29 -4.64
CA VAL A 45 -7.87 -3.62 -3.81
C VAL A 45 -6.72 -4.56 -3.43
N GLU A 46 -7.01 -5.81 -3.10
CA GLU A 46 -5.99 -6.80 -2.77
C GLU A 46 -5.09 -7.12 -3.98
N SER A 47 -5.69 -7.37 -5.14
CA SER A 47 -4.99 -7.65 -6.39
C SER A 47 -4.16 -6.45 -6.88
N GLU A 48 -4.66 -5.22 -6.71
CA GLU A 48 -3.90 -4.02 -7.10
C GLU A 48 -2.69 -3.82 -6.17
N LEU A 49 -2.87 -3.97 -4.86
CA LEU A 49 -1.78 -3.79 -3.90
C LEU A 49 -0.73 -4.90 -4.00
N PHE A 50 -1.15 -6.16 -3.97
CA PHE A 50 -0.25 -7.30 -3.83
C PHE A 50 0.00 -8.08 -5.12
N GLY A 51 -0.73 -7.78 -6.18
CA GLY A 51 -0.62 -8.48 -7.47
C GLY A 51 -1.38 -9.81 -7.47
N HIS A 52 -1.43 -10.43 -8.65
CA HIS A 52 -2.09 -11.72 -8.83
C HIS A 52 -1.35 -12.56 -9.86
N VAL A 53 -1.57 -13.87 -9.79
CA VAL A 53 -1.21 -14.79 -10.87
C VAL A 53 -2.42 -15.05 -11.77
N ARG A 54 -2.14 -15.41 -13.03
CA ARG A 54 -3.16 -15.81 -13.98
C ARG A 54 -4.02 -16.93 -13.39
N GLY A 55 -5.34 -16.79 -13.51
CA GLY A 55 -6.31 -17.75 -13.00
C GLY A 55 -6.65 -17.61 -11.51
N ALA A 56 -6.12 -16.60 -10.81
CA ALA A 56 -6.43 -16.38 -9.40
C ALA A 56 -7.92 -16.03 -9.15
N PHE A 57 -8.58 -15.38 -10.10
CA PHE A 57 -10.01 -15.05 -10.06
C PHE A 57 -10.56 -14.85 -11.48
N SER A 58 -11.89 -14.77 -11.62
CA SER A 58 -12.56 -14.45 -12.89
C SER A 58 -12.12 -13.09 -13.41
N GLY A 59 -11.32 -13.07 -14.49
CA GLY A 59 -10.73 -11.85 -15.06
C GLY A 59 -9.20 -11.76 -14.93
N ALA A 60 -8.57 -12.62 -14.14
CA ALA A 60 -7.11 -12.74 -14.04
C ALA A 60 -6.52 -13.46 -15.28
N ILE A 61 -6.54 -12.78 -16.43
CA ILE A 61 -6.09 -13.35 -17.71
C ILE A 61 -4.56 -13.44 -17.83
N GLU A 62 -3.83 -12.67 -17.02
CA GLU A 62 -2.38 -12.62 -16.99
C GLU A 62 -1.84 -12.51 -15.56
N ASN A 63 -0.53 -12.63 -15.40
CA ASN A 63 0.12 -12.32 -14.13
C ASN A 63 0.30 -10.80 -14.03
N ARG A 64 0.00 -10.21 -12.86
CA ARG A 64 0.18 -8.78 -12.63
C ARG A 64 0.98 -8.53 -11.36
N LEU A 65 1.96 -7.63 -11.45
CA LEU A 65 2.70 -7.14 -10.28
C LEU A 65 1.82 -6.22 -9.44
N GLY A 66 1.89 -6.36 -8.12
CA GLY A 66 1.25 -5.45 -7.19
C GLY A 66 2.00 -4.14 -7.01
N LYS A 67 1.33 -3.11 -6.49
CA LYS A 67 1.95 -1.82 -6.15
C LYS A 67 3.14 -1.95 -5.19
N PHE A 68 3.11 -2.91 -4.26
CA PHE A 68 4.24 -3.19 -3.39
C PHE A 68 5.49 -3.63 -4.16
N GLU A 69 5.33 -4.50 -5.15
CA GLU A 69 6.44 -4.95 -5.98
C GLU A 69 6.95 -3.83 -6.90
N VAL A 70 6.04 -3.04 -7.48
CA VAL A 70 6.40 -1.89 -8.33
C VAL A 70 7.15 -0.81 -7.53
N ALA A 71 6.78 -0.61 -6.27
CA ALA A 71 7.43 0.34 -5.37
C ALA A 71 8.72 -0.19 -4.71
N SER A 72 9.11 -1.44 -4.98
CA SER A 72 10.28 -2.06 -4.35
C SER A 72 11.53 -1.22 -4.57
N THR A 73 12.36 -1.14 -3.54
CA THR A 73 13.51 -0.22 -3.34
C THR A 73 13.15 1.26 -3.16
N GLY A 74 11.90 1.66 -3.38
CA GLY A 74 11.43 3.04 -3.28
C GLY A 74 10.48 3.30 -2.11
N THR A 75 9.51 4.18 -2.35
CA THR A 75 8.48 4.56 -1.39
C THR A 75 7.09 4.26 -1.96
N LEU A 76 6.24 3.64 -1.14
CA LEU A 76 4.82 3.48 -1.41
C LEU A 76 4.05 4.46 -0.53
N PHE A 77 3.27 5.34 -1.14
CA PHE A 77 2.33 6.23 -0.48
C PHE A 77 0.91 5.68 -0.59
N LEU A 78 0.26 5.44 0.54
CA LEU A 78 -1.12 4.98 0.65
C LEU A 78 -1.97 6.13 1.21
N ASP A 79 -2.77 6.76 0.35
CA ASP A 79 -3.71 7.81 0.76
C ASP A 79 -5.07 7.21 1.14
N GLU A 80 -5.70 7.82 2.14
CA GLU A 80 -6.92 7.33 2.78
C GLU A 80 -6.83 5.86 3.22
N ILE A 81 -5.75 5.50 3.94
CA ILE A 81 -5.47 4.13 4.40
C ILE A 81 -6.62 3.53 5.23
N GLY A 82 -7.43 4.37 5.89
CA GLY A 82 -8.60 3.95 6.66
C GLY A 82 -9.71 3.33 5.80
N GLU A 83 -9.68 3.52 4.48
CA GLU A 83 -10.64 2.93 3.54
C GLU A 83 -10.25 1.50 3.10
N LEU A 84 -9.10 0.98 3.54
CA LEU A 84 -8.73 -0.41 3.25
C LEU A 84 -9.66 -1.39 3.98
N PRO A 85 -10.19 -2.41 3.30
CA PRO A 85 -10.95 -3.48 3.95
C PRO A 85 -10.10 -4.23 4.98
N LEU A 86 -10.72 -4.68 6.08
CA LEU A 86 -10.02 -5.39 7.18
C LEU A 86 -9.20 -6.60 6.70
N ALA A 87 -9.72 -7.35 5.73
CA ALA A 87 -9.01 -8.49 5.14
C ALA A 87 -7.67 -8.05 4.50
N VAL A 88 -7.67 -6.91 3.81
CA VAL A 88 -6.48 -6.34 3.17
C VAL A 88 -5.52 -5.75 4.20
N GLN A 89 -6.05 -5.17 5.30
CA GLN A 89 -5.22 -4.69 6.41
C GLN A 89 -4.42 -5.83 7.06
N ALA A 90 -4.99 -7.03 7.18
CA ALA A 90 -4.28 -8.20 7.69
C ALA A 90 -3.09 -8.60 6.79
N THR A 91 -3.27 -8.57 5.47
CA THR A 91 -2.19 -8.83 4.50
C THR A 91 -1.13 -7.72 4.54
N LEU A 92 -1.55 -6.45 4.62
CA LEU A 92 -0.66 -5.30 4.78
C LEU A 92 0.23 -5.44 6.02
N LEU A 93 -0.33 -5.86 7.15
CA LEU A 93 0.43 -6.07 8.40
C LEU A 93 1.55 -7.10 8.23
N ARG A 94 1.29 -8.20 7.49
CA ARG A 94 2.32 -9.22 7.20
C ARG A 94 3.47 -8.62 6.39
N VAL A 95 3.16 -7.78 5.40
CA VAL A 95 4.18 -7.09 4.61
C VAL A 95 4.99 -6.13 5.48
N LEU A 96 4.33 -5.38 6.38
CA LEU A 96 5.01 -4.44 7.28
C LEU A 96 5.94 -5.12 8.29
N GLN A 97 5.58 -6.31 8.79
CA GLN A 97 6.37 -7.03 9.79
C GLN A 97 7.56 -7.77 9.19
N GLY A 98 7.41 -8.34 7.99
CA GLY A 98 8.39 -9.27 7.42
C GLY A 98 8.97 -8.87 6.06
N GLY A 99 8.48 -7.79 5.43
CA GLY A 99 8.82 -7.45 4.05
C GLY A 99 8.38 -8.51 3.02
N GLN A 100 7.54 -9.46 3.44
CA GLN A 100 7.10 -10.58 2.62
C GLN A 100 5.67 -10.35 2.14
N LEU A 101 5.46 -10.49 0.84
CA LEU A 101 4.14 -10.48 0.21
C LEU A 101 3.91 -11.77 -0.56
N GLN A 102 2.63 -12.12 -0.71
CA GLN A 102 2.17 -13.20 -1.58
C GLN A 102 1.18 -12.61 -2.56
N ARG A 103 1.27 -13.02 -3.83
CA ARG A 103 0.30 -12.62 -4.85
C ARG A 103 -1.00 -13.40 -4.65
N VAL A 104 -2.13 -12.80 -5.00
CA VAL A 104 -3.41 -13.49 -5.01
C VAL A 104 -3.31 -14.72 -5.93
N GLY A 105 -3.70 -15.89 -5.41
CA GLY A 105 -3.61 -17.17 -6.10
C GLY A 105 -2.22 -17.83 -6.10
N SER A 106 -1.26 -17.33 -5.29
CA SER A 106 0.07 -17.93 -5.17
C SER A 106 0.56 -17.98 -3.73
N ASP A 107 1.06 -19.15 -3.30
CA ASP A 107 1.71 -19.30 -1.99
C ASP A 107 3.20 -18.87 -2.00
N LYS A 108 3.72 -18.50 -3.17
CA LYS A 108 5.13 -18.13 -3.31
C LYS A 108 5.39 -16.78 -2.61
N PRO A 109 6.27 -16.72 -1.60
CA PRO A 109 6.61 -15.46 -0.97
C PRO A 109 7.54 -14.63 -1.87
N HIS A 110 7.33 -13.32 -1.86
CA HIS A 110 8.14 -12.32 -2.52
C HIS A 110 8.63 -11.32 -1.47
N VAL A 111 9.93 -11.04 -1.46
CA VAL A 111 10.51 -10.06 -0.55
C VAL A 111 10.55 -8.70 -1.25
N VAL A 112 10.05 -7.67 -0.58
CA VAL A 112 10.14 -6.29 -1.02
C VAL A 112 10.81 -5.43 0.04
N ASP A 113 11.62 -4.49 -0.42
CA ASP A 113 12.19 -3.46 0.43
C ASP A 113 11.52 -2.13 0.10
N ILE A 114 10.54 -1.72 0.89
CA ILE A 114 9.79 -0.48 0.66
C ILE A 114 9.85 0.42 1.88
N ARG A 115 9.83 1.73 1.64
CA ARG A 115 9.42 2.70 2.65
C ARG A 115 7.92 2.95 2.50
N LEU A 116 7.16 2.80 3.59
CA LEU A 116 5.72 3.09 3.57
C LEU A 116 5.44 4.49 4.14
N ILE A 117 4.63 5.27 3.43
CA ILE A 117 4.00 6.48 3.94
C ILE A 117 2.49 6.28 3.81
N ALA A 118 1.74 6.44 4.90
CA ALA A 118 0.28 6.35 4.90
C ALA A 118 -0.32 7.71 5.23
N ALA A 119 -1.50 7.99 4.69
CA ALA A 119 -2.28 9.18 5.01
C ALA A 119 -3.75 8.82 5.27
N THR A 120 -4.39 9.59 6.15
CA THR A 120 -5.82 9.43 6.46
C THR A 120 -6.40 10.72 7.04
N ASN A 121 -7.68 10.97 6.78
CA ASN A 121 -8.46 11.96 7.53
C ASN A 121 -9.20 11.35 8.74
N ARG A 122 -9.21 10.02 8.89
CA ARG A 122 -9.91 9.29 9.95
C ARG A 122 -9.07 9.19 11.21
N ASP A 123 -9.75 9.19 12.36
CA ASP A 123 -9.14 8.81 13.63
C ASP A 123 -9.08 7.28 13.73
N LEU A 124 -7.92 6.73 13.35
CA LEU A 124 -7.67 5.29 13.40
C LEU A 124 -7.71 4.71 14.82
N ALA A 125 -7.47 5.53 15.86
CA ALA A 125 -7.49 5.05 17.24
C ALA A 125 -8.92 4.78 17.71
N ALA A 126 -9.86 5.65 17.34
CA ALA A 126 -11.28 5.46 17.64
C ALA A 126 -11.85 4.17 17.00
N ASP A 127 -11.42 3.89 15.76
CA ASP A 127 -11.88 2.72 14.98
C ASP A 127 -11.35 1.37 15.51
N SER A 128 -10.29 1.37 16.32
CA SER A 128 -9.68 0.14 16.87
C SER A 128 -10.45 -0.52 18.03
N THR A 129 -11.54 0.11 18.48
CA THR A 129 -12.27 -0.26 19.71
C THR A 129 -13.56 -1.06 19.50
N THR A 130 -13.83 -1.52 18.29
CA THR A 130 -15.09 -2.24 17.94
C THR A 130 -14.86 -3.69 17.58
#